data_AF-A0A936N6I3-F1
#
_entry.id   AF-A0A936N6I3-F1
#
_cell.length_a   1.000
_cell.length_b   1.000
_cell.length_c   1.000
_cell.angle_alpha   90.00
_cell.angle_beta   90.00
_cell.angle_gamma   90.00
#
_symmetry.space_group_name_H-M   'P 1'
#
loop_
_entity.id
_entity.type
_entity.pdbx_description
1 polymer ?
#
loop_
_entity_poly.entity_id
_entity_poly.type
_entity_poly.pdbx_seq_one_letter_code
_entity_poly.pdbx_strand_id
1 'polypeptide(L)'
;MNLKKLIPLITSLLILNLSFIAKNKDEKDPLHKRDFNLGLTEVKDGQPQKKRLTDLMSFKNGQLYSDFLKDKFGYKWVKYRIDKDSIYNDVETDSEIRYIQIEAISTDESNTTLTVNLIIEDWDIEGTIKITKNDKPKRYYDVVGREKGGKPKKLKKKDKEAEAGKMKEPPKED
;
A
#
# COMPACT_ATOMS: atom_id res chain seq x y z
N MET A 1 -25.46 -54.63 -17.53
CA MET A 1 -24.91 -53.34 -18.04
C MET A 1 -23.42 -53.55 -18.34
N ASN A 2 -22.95 -53.19 -19.54
CA ASN A 2 -21.63 -53.61 -20.01
C ASN A 2 -20.55 -52.64 -19.51
N LEU A 3 -19.75 -53.08 -18.51
CA LEU A 3 -18.81 -52.24 -17.76
C LEU A 3 -17.80 -51.50 -18.67
N LYS A 4 -17.48 -52.10 -19.82
CA LYS A 4 -16.58 -51.53 -20.84
C LYS A 4 -17.13 -50.25 -21.50
N LYS A 5 -18.46 -50.02 -21.46
CA LYS A 5 -19.10 -48.82 -22.00
C LYS A 5 -19.27 -47.68 -20.97
N LEU A 6 -19.09 -47.97 -19.68
CA LEU A 6 -19.18 -46.98 -18.59
C LEU A 6 -17.88 -46.20 -18.38
N ILE A 7 -16.73 -46.85 -18.63
CA ILE A 7 -15.40 -46.25 -18.48
C ILE A 7 -15.23 -44.96 -19.30
N PRO A 8 -15.56 -44.91 -20.62
CA PRO A 8 -15.39 -43.68 -21.41
C PRO A 8 -16.36 -42.56 -21.00
N LEU A 9 -17.51 -42.90 -20.43
CA LEU A 9 -18.50 -41.93 -19.95
C LEU A 9 -18.01 -41.22 -18.66
N ILE A 10 -17.43 -42.00 -17.74
CA ILE A 10 -16.90 -41.48 -16.48
C ILE A 10 -15.64 -40.62 -16.72
N THR A 11 -14.76 -41.03 -17.63
CA THR A 11 -13.56 -40.23 -17.97
C THR A 11 -13.93 -38.91 -18.68
N SER A 12 -14.93 -38.90 -19.56
CA SER A 12 -15.44 -37.66 -20.17
C SER A 12 -16.00 -36.69 -19.13
N LEU A 13 -16.75 -37.20 -18.14
CA LEU A 13 -17.32 -36.38 -17.07
C LEU A 13 -16.24 -35.82 -16.13
N LEU A 14 -15.16 -36.57 -15.90
CA LEU A 14 -14.02 -36.13 -15.08
C LEU A 14 -13.23 -35.00 -15.75
N ILE A 15 -13.01 -35.10 -17.07
CA ILE A 15 -12.25 -34.10 -17.85
C ILE A 15 -13.03 -32.77 -17.96
N LEU A 16 -14.36 -32.82 -18.06
CA LEU A 16 -15.19 -31.60 -18.03
C LEU A 16 -15.13 -30.87 -16.67
N ASN A 17 -15.09 -31.61 -15.55
CA ASN A 17 -15.00 -30.98 -14.22
C ASN A 17 -13.63 -30.35 -13.94
N LEU A 18 -12.53 -30.96 -14.42
CA LEU A 18 -11.18 -30.38 -14.31
C LEU A 18 -11.05 -29.03 -15.05
N SER A 19 -11.83 -28.84 -16.12
CA SER A 19 -11.81 -27.61 -16.94
C SER A 19 -12.48 -26.41 -16.26
N PHE A 20 -13.39 -26.64 -15.29
CA PHE A 20 -14.05 -25.58 -14.53
C PHE A 20 -13.19 -25.05 -13.37
N ILE A 21 -12.35 -25.89 -12.76
CA ILE A 21 -11.48 -25.48 -11.64
C ILE A 21 -10.34 -24.55 -12.13
N ALA A 22 -9.90 -24.69 -13.38
CA ALA A 22 -8.79 -23.94 -13.95
C ALA A 22 -9.11 -22.48 -14.35
N LYS A 23 -10.37 -22.04 -14.26
CA LYS A 23 -10.78 -20.68 -14.70
C LYS A 23 -10.83 -19.63 -13.60
N ASN A 24 -10.60 -19.98 -12.34
CA ASN A 24 -10.30 -18.99 -11.30
C ASN A 24 -8.82 -18.58 -11.40
N LYS A 25 -8.46 -17.92 -12.51
CA LYS A 25 -7.28 -17.06 -12.48
C LYS A 25 -7.67 -15.89 -11.61
N ASP A 26 -7.30 -15.96 -10.33
CA ASP A 26 -7.50 -14.91 -9.34
C ASP A 26 -7.29 -13.55 -9.99
N GLU A 27 -8.36 -12.77 -10.06
CA GLU A 27 -8.26 -11.36 -10.44
C GLU A 27 -7.27 -10.75 -9.46
N LYS A 28 -6.11 -10.39 -9.98
CA LYS A 28 -5.04 -9.90 -9.12
C LYS A 28 -5.44 -8.53 -8.63
N ASP A 29 -5.46 -8.41 -7.31
CA ASP A 29 -5.60 -7.14 -6.61
C ASP A 29 -4.70 -6.06 -7.25
N PRO A 30 -5.18 -4.81 -7.35
CA PRO A 30 -4.48 -3.71 -8.03
C PRO A 30 -3.17 -3.28 -7.39
N LEU A 31 -2.90 -3.71 -6.15
CA LEU A 31 -1.64 -3.45 -5.45
C LEU A 31 -0.66 -4.63 -5.53
N HIS A 32 -1.04 -5.76 -6.10
CA HIS A 32 -0.19 -6.95 -6.14
C HIS A 32 1.19 -6.68 -6.79
N LYS A 33 2.26 -6.96 -6.03
CA LYS A 33 3.68 -6.74 -6.36
C LYS A 33 4.12 -5.28 -6.44
N ARG A 34 3.39 -4.36 -5.82
CA ARG A 34 3.84 -2.96 -5.67
C ARG A 34 4.67 -2.82 -4.41
N ASP A 35 5.76 -2.07 -4.52
CA ASP A 35 6.71 -1.80 -3.44
C ASP A 35 6.87 -0.28 -3.29
N PHE A 36 6.74 0.24 -2.07
CA PHE A 36 6.80 1.67 -1.77
C PHE A 36 7.92 1.98 -0.78
N ASN A 37 8.72 2.99 -1.11
CA ASN A 37 9.66 3.57 -0.15
C ASN A 37 8.90 4.61 0.68
N LEU A 38 8.77 4.33 1.96
CA LEU A 38 8.02 5.16 2.89
C LEU A 38 8.96 5.90 3.81
N GLY A 39 8.52 7.10 4.21
CA GLY A 39 9.04 7.77 5.37
C GLY A 39 7.94 7.93 6.42
N LEU A 40 8.21 7.44 7.62
CA LEU A 40 7.31 7.42 8.76
C LEU A 40 7.70 8.53 9.73
N THR A 41 6.72 9.35 10.12
CA THR A 41 6.88 10.40 11.13
C THR A 41 6.06 10.02 12.34
N GLU A 42 6.72 9.75 13.48
CA GLU A 42 6.00 9.47 14.71
C GLU A 42 5.33 10.74 15.22
N VAL A 43 4.03 10.67 15.55
CA VAL A 43 3.32 11.77 16.21
C VAL A 43 3.16 11.41 17.68
N LYS A 44 3.71 12.27 18.53
CA LYS A 44 3.61 12.13 19.98
C LYS A 44 3.03 13.42 20.55
N ASP A 45 2.00 13.30 21.39
CA ASP A 45 1.32 14.45 22.00
C ASP A 45 0.82 15.47 20.95
N GLY A 46 0.39 14.97 19.78
CA GLY A 46 -0.08 15.79 18.66
C GLY A 46 1.02 16.47 17.85
N GLN A 47 2.30 16.28 18.18
CA GLN A 47 3.42 16.89 17.48
C GLN A 47 4.24 15.86 16.69
N PRO A 48 4.55 16.13 15.41
CA PRO A 48 5.43 15.27 14.62
C PRO A 48 6.86 15.33 15.16
N GLN A 49 7.45 14.17 15.38
CA GLN A 49 8.85 14.05 15.79
C GLN A 49 9.78 14.35 14.61
N LYS A 50 10.91 15.03 14.89
CA LYS A 50 11.86 15.47 13.84
C LYS A 50 12.53 14.32 13.08
N LYS A 51 12.63 13.14 13.69
CA LYS A 51 13.30 11.98 13.09
C LYS A 51 12.31 11.21 12.22
N ARG A 52 12.52 11.24 10.91
CA ARG A 52 11.80 10.40 9.95
C ARG A 52 12.46 9.02 9.91
N LEU A 53 11.65 7.98 10.08
CA LEU A 53 12.07 6.59 9.90
C LEU A 53 11.81 6.19 8.45
N THR A 54 12.63 5.30 7.90
CA THR A 54 12.44 4.75 6.56
C THR A 54 11.80 3.37 6.65
N ASP A 55 10.94 3.05 5.71
CA ASP A 55 10.31 1.73 5.59
C ASP A 55 10.16 1.33 4.13
N LEU A 56 10.15 0.03 3.88
CA LEU A 56 9.78 -0.56 2.60
C LEU A 56 8.47 -1.31 2.80
N MET A 57 7.41 -0.84 2.13
CA MET A 57 6.10 -1.48 2.18
C MET A 57 5.80 -2.20 0.87
N SER A 58 5.56 -3.49 0.98
CA SER A 58 5.31 -4.40 -0.15
C SER A 58 3.90 -4.95 -0.11
N PHE A 59 3.27 -5.05 -1.27
CA PHE A 59 1.92 -5.57 -1.44
C PHE A 59 1.95 -6.88 -2.22
N LYS A 60 1.28 -7.91 -1.73
CA LYS A 60 1.20 -9.22 -2.40
C LYS A 60 -0.05 -9.96 -1.97
N ASN A 61 -0.87 -10.34 -2.94
CA ASN A 61 -2.04 -11.22 -2.75
C ASN A 61 -3.03 -10.70 -1.69
N GLY A 62 -3.39 -9.40 -1.73
CA GLY A 62 -4.29 -8.80 -0.73
C GLY A 62 -3.67 -8.67 0.67
N GLN A 63 -2.35 -8.78 0.77
CA GLN A 63 -1.60 -8.59 2.01
C GLN A 63 -0.55 -7.50 1.84
N LEU A 64 -0.33 -6.72 2.89
CA LEU A 64 0.75 -5.76 3.00
C LEU A 64 1.82 -6.30 3.94
N TYR A 65 3.05 -5.91 3.69
CA TYR A 65 4.21 -6.21 4.51
C TYR A 65 5.03 -4.93 4.65
N SER A 66 5.52 -4.66 5.85
CA SER A 66 6.35 -3.51 6.18
C SER A 66 7.55 -4.00 6.98
N ASP A 67 8.75 -3.64 6.53
CA ASP A 67 9.99 -4.00 7.25
C ASP A 67 10.00 -3.36 8.64
N PHE A 68 9.57 -2.10 8.76
CA PHE A 68 9.42 -1.43 10.04
C PHE A 68 8.47 -2.15 10.99
N LEU A 69 7.27 -2.55 10.51
CA LEU A 69 6.28 -3.22 11.35
C LEU A 69 6.74 -4.60 11.81
N LYS A 70 7.44 -5.34 10.94
CA LYS A 70 8.04 -6.61 11.30
C LYS A 70 9.14 -6.44 12.34
N ASP A 71 10.07 -5.53 12.10
CA ASP A 71 11.27 -5.40 12.95
C ASP A 71 10.94 -4.80 14.32
N LYS A 72 9.96 -3.89 14.40
CA LYS A 72 9.58 -3.23 15.65
C LYS A 72 8.46 -3.91 16.42
N PHE A 73 7.53 -4.56 15.72
CA PHE A 73 6.30 -5.09 16.32
C PHE A 73 6.04 -6.56 15.99
N GLY A 74 6.84 -7.18 15.12
CA GLY A 74 6.70 -8.60 14.77
C GLY A 74 5.57 -8.91 13.78
N TYR A 75 4.88 -7.90 13.23
CA TYR A 75 3.83 -8.12 12.24
C TYR A 75 4.45 -8.58 10.92
N LYS A 76 3.96 -9.72 10.40
CA LYS A 76 4.36 -10.25 9.08
C LYS A 76 3.43 -9.69 8.00
N TRP A 77 2.98 -10.53 7.07
CA TRP A 77 1.98 -10.19 6.08
C TRP A 77 0.62 -9.96 6.75
N VAL A 78 0.09 -8.74 6.64
CA VAL A 78 -1.20 -8.33 7.17
C VAL A 78 -2.20 -8.22 6.03
N LYS A 79 -3.35 -8.89 6.13
CA LYS A 79 -4.41 -8.75 5.13
C LYS A 79 -4.96 -7.32 5.17
N TYR A 80 -5.18 -6.73 4.00
CA TYR A 80 -5.90 -5.46 3.87
C TYR A 80 -7.19 -5.64 3.08
N ARG A 81 -8.06 -4.66 3.19
CA ARG A 81 -9.28 -4.50 2.40
C ARG A 81 -9.14 -3.22 1.58
N ILE A 82 -9.58 -3.25 0.33
CA ILE A 82 -9.78 -2.05 -0.48
C ILE A 82 -11.16 -1.50 -0.13
N ASP A 83 -11.20 -0.29 0.43
CA ASP A 83 -12.45 0.40 0.75
C ASP A 83 -12.97 1.19 -0.45
N LYS A 84 -12.06 1.74 -1.26
CA LYS A 84 -12.40 2.49 -2.46
C LYS A 84 -11.35 2.28 -3.54
N ASP A 85 -11.81 2.07 -4.77
CA ASP A 85 -10.99 2.01 -5.97
C ASP A 85 -11.73 2.79 -7.06
N SER A 86 -11.17 3.90 -7.50
CA SER A 86 -11.79 4.77 -8.50
C SER A 86 -10.74 5.41 -9.38
N ILE A 87 -11.11 5.70 -10.63
CA ILE A 87 -10.29 6.47 -11.55
C ILE A 87 -10.96 7.82 -11.77
N TYR A 88 -10.19 8.91 -11.68
CA TYR A 88 -10.67 10.25 -11.95
C TYR A 88 -9.68 11.01 -12.84
N ASN A 89 -10.21 11.99 -13.57
CA ASN A 89 -9.39 12.91 -14.34
C ASN A 89 -8.97 14.06 -13.44
N ASP A 90 -7.67 14.23 -13.23
CA ASP A 90 -7.15 15.40 -12.56
C ASP A 90 -7.21 16.59 -13.53
N VAL A 91 -8.11 17.52 -13.23
CA VAL A 91 -8.35 18.74 -14.00
C VAL A 91 -7.06 19.58 -14.15
N GLU A 92 -6.13 19.47 -13.20
CA GLU A 92 -4.88 20.25 -13.25
C GLU A 92 -3.79 19.64 -14.14
N THR A 93 -3.81 18.33 -14.35
CA THR A 93 -2.75 17.61 -15.09
C THR A 93 -3.25 16.92 -16.35
N ASP A 94 -4.56 16.96 -16.60
CA ASP A 94 -5.23 16.28 -17.72
C ASP A 94 -4.81 14.80 -17.81
N SER A 95 -4.65 14.19 -16.63
CA SER A 95 -4.16 12.82 -16.47
C SER A 95 -5.18 12.00 -15.70
N GLU A 96 -5.38 10.76 -16.13
CA GLU A 96 -6.17 9.77 -15.40
C GLU A 96 -5.38 9.29 -14.18
N ILE A 97 -5.90 9.55 -12.99
CA ILE A 97 -5.31 9.11 -11.72
C ILE A 97 -6.20 8.01 -11.13
N ARG A 98 -5.57 6.89 -10.76
CA ARG A 98 -6.24 5.85 -9.97
C ARG A 98 -6.05 6.14 -8.48
N TYR A 99 -7.18 6.25 -7.79
CA TYR A 99 -7.30 6.42 -6.35
C TYR A 99 -7.66 5.09 -5.71
N ILE A 100 -6.84 4.62 -4.78
CA ILE A 100 -7.09 3.41 -4.00
C ILE A 100 -6.98 3.75 -2.51
N GLN A 101 -8.02 3.46 -1.75
CA GLN A 101 -8.03 3.56 -0.30
C GLN A 101 -8.09 2.15 0.30
N ILE A 102 -7.18 1.88 1.22
CA ILE A 102 -7.10 0.59 1.91
C ILE A 102 -7.07 0.72 3.43
N GLU A 103 -7.60 -0.31 4.08
CA GLU A 103 -7.55 -0.50 5.52
C GLU A 103 -6.96 -1.88 5.84
N ALA A 104 -6.05 -1.96 6.80
CA ALA A 104 -5.53 -3.22 7.32
C ALA A 104 -5.58 -3.21 8.86
N ILE A 105 -6.15 -4.28 9.43
CA ILE A 105 -6.27 -4.44 10.88
C ILE A 105 -5.71 -5.81 11.27
N SER A 106 -4.87 -5.84 12.30
CA SER A 106 -4.37 -7.09 12.88
C SER A 106 -4.22 -6.94 14.39
N THR A 107 -4.70 -7.93 15.14
CA THR A 107 -4.53 -7.97 16.60
C THR A 107 -3.73 -9.20 16.96
N ASP A 108 -2.73 -9.03 17.82
CA ASP A 108 -1.90 -10.12 18.32
C ASP A 108 -2.41 -10.69 19.65
N GLU A 109 -1.77 -11.75 20.14
CA GLU A 109 -2.10 -12.42 21.42
C GLU A 109 -1.87 -11.51 22.65
N SER A 110 -1.13 -10.41 22.49
CA SER A 110 -0.83 -9.45 23.56
C SER A 110 -1.87 -8.32 23.66
N ASN A 111 -2.99 -8.45 22.93
CA ASN A 111 -4.00 -7.41 22.73
C ASN A 111 -3.39 -6.10 22.20
N THR A 112 -2.37 -6.22 21.35
CA THR A 112 -1.84 -5.11 20.58
C THR A 112 -2.46 -5.15 19.20
N THR A 113 -3.20 -4.09 18.85
CA THR A 113 -3.86 -3.94 17.55
C THR A 113 -3.09 -2.95 16.68
N LEU A 114 -2.76 -3.39 15.49
CA LEU A 114 -2.27 -2.60 14.37
C LEU A 114 -3.46 -2.18 13.51
N THR A 115 -3.55 -0.89 13.21
CA THR A 115 -4.46 -0.32 12.22
C THR A 115 -3.65 0.49 11.21
N VAL A 116 -3.77 0.16 9.94
CA VAL A 116 -3.10 0.84 8.82
C VAL A 116 -4.18 1.37 7.89
N ASN A 117 -4.17 2.68 7.64
CA ASN A 117 -5.04 3.32 6.66
C ASN A 117 -4.17 4.01 5.63
N LEU A 118 -4.32 3.65 4.36
CA LEU A 118 -3.48 4.19 3.29
C LEU A 118 -4.34 4.66 2.12
N ILE A 119 -3.91 5.75 1.52
CA ILE A 119 -4.41 6.30 0.27
C ILE A 119 -3.27 6.22 -0.73
N ILE A 120 -3.56 5.67 -1.91
CA ILE A 120 -2.61 5.50 -3.00
C ILE A 120 -3.18 6.22 -4.21
N GLU A 121 -2.43 7.20 -4.70
CA GLU A 121 -2.75 7.97 -5.89
C GLU A 121 -1.64 7.78 -6.93
N ASP A 122 -1.93 6.98 -7.95
CA ASP A 122 -0.94 6.55 -8.94
C ASP A 122 0.33 6.00 -8.25
N TRP A 123 1.45 6.72 -8.28
CA TRP A 123 2.73 6.30 -7.67
C TRP A 123 2.95 6.76 -6.23
N ASP A 124 2.13 7.66 -5.72
CA ASP A 124 2.28 8.25 -4.39
C ASP A 124 1.41 7.52 -3.36
N ILE A 125 1.91 7.40 -2.14
CA ILE A 125 1.21 6.74 -1.03
C ILE A 125 1.31 7.60 0.22
N GLU A 126 0.19 7.75 0.90
CA GLU A 126 0.10 8.46 2.18
C GLU A 126 -0.90 7.80 3.11
N GLY A 127 -0.84 8.13 4.40
CA GLY A 127 -1.80 7.64 5.37
C GLY A 127 -1.22 7.52 6.76
N THR A 128 -1.73 6.56 7.53
CA THR A 128 -1.47 6.47 8.96
C THR A 128 -1.28 5.04 9.42
N ILE A 129 -0.42 4.86 10.42
CA ILE A 129 -0.24 3.61 11.16
C ILE A 129 -0.49 3.89 12.62
N LYS A 130 -1.47 3.20 13.21
CA LYS A 130 -1.83 3.29 14.62
C LYS A 130 -1.59 1.95 15.30
N ILE A 131 -0.94 1.99 16.45
CA ILE A 131 -0.77 0.85 17.35
C ILE A 131 -1.51 1.14 18.64
N THR A 132 -2.48 0.31 19.00
CA THR A 132 -3.17 0.34 20.30
C THR A 132 -2.79 -0.89 21.12
N LYS A 133 -2.80 -0.77 22.45
CA LYS A 133 -2.67 -1.92 23.35
C LYS A 133 -3.76 -1.82 24.41
N ASN A 134 -4.57 -2.86 24.57
CA ASN A 134 -5.76 -2.83 25.43
C ASN A 134 -6.62 -1.59 25.13
N ASP A 135 -6.88 -1.34 23.85
CA ASP A 135 -7.64 -0.19 23.31
C ASP A 135 -7.05 1.21 23.58
N LYS A 136 -5.88 1.31 24.22
CA LYS A 136 -5.19 2.58 24.46
C LYS A 136 -4.17 2.86 23.35
N PRO A 137 -4.16 4.06 22.75
CA PRO A 137 -3.14 4.45 21.78
C PRO A 137 -1.74 4.34 22.37
N LYS A 138 -0.85 3.62 21.67
CA LYS A 138 0.55 3.42 22.07
C LYS A 138 1.51 4.16 21.15
N ARG A 139 1.29 4.05 19.84
CA ARG A 139 2.09 4.74 18.81
C ARG A 139 1.17 5.17 17.67
N TYR A 140 1.55 6.26 17.03
CA TYR A 140 0.89 6.78 15.85
C TYR A 140 1.97 7.31 14.91
N TYR A 141 1.86 6.97 13.62
CA TYR A 141 2.79 7.40 12.59
C TYR A 141 2.00 7.95 11.41
N ASP A 142 2.42 9.11 10.93
CA ASP A 142 2.06 9.59 9.61
C ASP A 142 3.01 8.96 8.58
N VAL A 143 2.44 8.51 7.48
CA VAL A 143 3.13 7.79 6.42
C VAL A 143 3.03 8.60 5.16
N VAL A 144 4.17 8.86 4.51
CA VAL A 144 4.20 9.38 3.14
C VAL A 144 5.36 8.74 2.39
N GLY A 145 5.13 8.39 1.12
CA GLY A 145 6.09 7.66 0.32
C GLY A 145 5.75 7.62 -1.17
N ARG A 146 6.57 6.89 -1.91
CA ARG A 146 6.42 6.72 -3.37
C ARG A 146 6.81 5.32 -3.79
N GLU A 147 6.14 4.82 -4.83
CA GLU A 147 6.42 3.52 -5.42
C GLU A 147 7.84 3.47 -6.00
N LYS A 148 8.50 2.34 -5.76
CA LYS A 148 9.85 2.06 -6.23
C LYS A 148 9.86 1.96 -7.75
N GLY A 149 10.62 2.84 -8.39
CA GLY A 149 10.67 2.92 -9.86
C GLY A 149 9.54 3.75 -10.48
N GLY A 150 8.69 4.39 -9.67
CA GLY A 150 7.70 5.34 -10.17
C GLY A 150 8.36 6.52 -10.88
N LYS A 151 7.75 7.01 -11.96
CA LYS A 151 8.24 8.18 -12.69
C LYS A 151 8.29 9.38 -11.75
N PRO A 152 9.33 10.23 -11.78
CA PRO A 152 9.36 11.44 -10.95
C PRO A 152 8.14 12.33 -11.28
N LYS A 153 7.53 12.92 -10.24
CA LYS A 153 6.42 13.86 -10.40
C LYS A 153 6.94 14.99 -11.30
N LYS A 154 6.27 15.23 -12.44
CA LYS A 154 6.65 16.35 -13.32
C LYS A 154 6.48 17.64 -12.50
N LEU A 155 7.60 18.28 -12.13
CA LEU A 155 7.59 19.56 -11.44
C LEU A 155 6.92 20.61 -12.35
N LYS A 156 5.88 21.30 -11.85
CA LYS A 156 5.28 22.43 -12.56
C LYS A 156 6.30 23.59 -12.59
N LYS A 157 6.31 24.35 -13.68
CA LYS A 157 7.23 25.49 -13.92
C LYS A 157 7.17 26.57 -12.81
N LYS A 158 6.06 26.66 -12.07
CA LYS A 158 5.86 27.61 -10.95
C LYS A 158 6.71 27.31 -9.71
N ASP A 159 7.02 26.04 -9.42
CA ASP A 159 7.83 25.69 -8.23
C ASP A 159 9.34 25.85 -8.50
N LYS A 160 9.75 25.79 -9.77
CA LYS A 160 11.15 26.06 -10.18
C LYS A 160 11.58 27.51 -9.93
N GLU A 161 10.66 28.46 -10.02
CA GLU A 161 10.97 29.88 -9.74
C GLU A 161 11.10 30.17 -8.24
N ALA A 162 10.36 29.45 -7.38
CA ALA A 162 10.44 29.61 -5.93
C ALA A 162 11.75 29.02 -5.34
N GLU A 163 12.30 27.97 -5.94
CA GLU A 163 13.57 27.37 -5.51
C GLU A 163 14.80 28.16 -6.03
N ALA A 164 14.72 28.70 -7.26
CA ALA A 164 15.76 29.56 -7.82
C ALA A 164 15.87 30.93 -7.14
N GLY A 165 14.79 31.42 -6.51
CA GLY A 165 14.78 32.67 -5.74
C GLY A 165 15.50 32.61 -4.40
N LYS A 166 15.72 31.41 -3.82
CA LYS A 166 16.38 31.25 -2.50
C LYS A 166 17.91 31.15 -2.55
N MET A 167 18.52 31.16 -3.74
CA MET A 167 19.98 31.08 -3.91
C MET A 167 20.66 32.42 -4.27
N LYS A 168 19.98 33.57 -4.11
CA LYS A 168 20.56 34.89 -4.40
C LYS A 168 20.55 35.84 -3.20
N GLU A 169 21.20 35.49 -2.11
CA GLU A 169 21.84 36.50 -1.27
C GLU A 169 23.22 36.00 -0.84
N PRO A 170 24.32 36.52 -1.43
CA PRO A 170 25.64 36.33 -0.84
C PRO A 170 25.72 37.09 0.50
N PRO A 171 26.47 36.59 1.48
CA PRO A 171 26.62 37.24 2.77
C PRO A 171 27.28 38.60 2.57
N LYS A 172 26.69 39.65 3.16
CA LYS A 172 27.38 40.93 3.33
C LYS A 172 28.43 40.73 4.42
N GLU A 173 29.70 40.93 4.06
CA GLU A 173 30.79 41.10 5.00
C GLU A 173 30.68 42.52 5.59
N ASP A 174 30.56 42.59 6.92
CA ASP A 174 30.86 43.79 7.73
C ASP A 174 32.10 43.48 8.59
#